data_AF-A0AAE8HKH7-F1
#
_entry.id   AF-A0AAE8HKH7-F1
#
_cell.length_a   1.000
_cell.length_b   1.000
_cell.length_c   1.000
_cell.angle_alpha   90.00
_cell.angle_beta   90.00
_cell.angle_gamma   90.00
#
_symmetry.space_group_name_H-M   'P 1'
#
loop_
_entity.id
_entity.type
_entity.pdbx_description
1 polymer ?
#
loop_
_entity_poly.entity_id
_entity_poly.type
_entity_poly.pdbx_seq_one_letter_code
_entity_poly.pdbx_strand_id
1 'polypeptide(L)'
;MSKKRKLIIALVAFSGIVAVGLGIHFKPTSPELTKLGDYSVTSKGMRFEIDLASNSTTGYSWTASDVDKGNCILDDIVYQAYPSKDNRVGSGGYSRVTGKVKKDGQTQFHLTYCQDWEGGKKELTYRVTISSSKTKINKIKLTKVSE
;
A
#
# COMPACT_ATOMS: atom_id res chain seq x y z
N MET A 1 33.50 -38.36 -11.87
CA MET A 1 32.55 -37.99 -12.94
C MET A 1 31.13 -38.35 -12.53
N SER A 2 30.26 -37.36 -12.32
CA SER A 2 28.80 -37.43 -12.60
C SER A 2 28.14 -36.10 -12.22
N LYS A 3 27.84 -35.27 -13.23
CA LYS A 3 26.96 -34.09 -13.11
C LYS A 3 25.53 -34.57 -12.91
N LYS A 4 24.81 -34.06 -11.90
CA LYS A 4 23.33 -34.13 -11.86
C LYS A 4 22.73 -32.79 -11.46
N ARG A 5 21.60 -32.50 -12.08
CA ARG A 5 21.16 -31.20 -12.60
C ARG A 5 20.40 -30.36 -11.56
N LYS A 6 20.48 -29.04 -11.72
CA LYS A 6 19.69 -28.02 -11.02
C LYS A 6 18.19 -28.23 -11.31
N LEU A 7 17.37 -28.18 -10.27
CA LEU A 7 15.94 -27.91 -10.38
C LEU A 7 15.59 -26.92 -9.26
N ILE A 8 15.56 -25.64 -9.63
CA ILE A 8 15.04 -24.56 -8.79
C ILE A 8 13.53 -24.58 -9.00
N ILE A 9 12.79 -24.98 -7.99
CA ILE A 9 11.34 -24.77 -7.92
C ILE A 9 11.14 -23.62 -6.93
N ALA A 10 11.07 -22.40 -7.44
CA ALA A 10 10.63 -21.24 -6.68
C ALA A 10 9.10 -21.27 -6.63
N LEU A 11 8.54 -21.92 -5.61
CA LEU A 11 7.12 -21.83 -5.31
C LEU A 11 6.88 -20.52 -4.55
N VAL A 12 6.58 -19.45 -5.29
CA VAL A 12 6.13 -18.18 -4.73
C VAL A 12 4.63 -18.27 -4.49
N ALA A 13 4.24 -18.48 -3.24
CA ALA A 13 3.02 -17.95 -2.63
C ALA A 13 2.97 -18.44 -1.18
N PHE A 14 3.24 -17.57 -0.21
CA PHE A 14 2.66 -17.73 1.12
C PHE A 14 2.25 -16.36 1.65
N SER A 15 1.02 -16.01 1.29
CA SER A 15 0.11 -15.28 2.16
C SER A 15 0.14 -15.90 3.55
N GLY A 16 0.23 -15.07 4.59
CA GLY A 16 0.22 -15.50 5.98
C GLY A 16 1.60 -15.88 6.50
N ILE A 17 2.20 -14.96 7.25
CA ILE A 17 3.39 -15.25 8.06
C ILE A 17 2.98 -16.29 9.11
N VAL A 18 3.33 -17.56 8.89
CA VAL A 18 3.51 -18.52 9.99
C VAL A 18 4.96 -18.38 10.43
N ALA A 19 5.16 -17.61 11.50
CA ALA A 19 6.45 -17.48 12.15
C ALA A 19 6.77 -18.78 12.91
N VAL A 20 7.44 -19.72 12.24
CA VAL A 20 8.09 -20.85 12.92
C VAL A 20 9.57 -20.52 13.14
N GLY A 21 9.94 -20.28 14.40
CA GLY A 21 11.17 -20.84 14.95
C GLY A 21 12.53 -20.21 14.60
N LEU A 22 12.61 -18.92 14.27
CA LEU A 22 13.84 -18.14 14.50
C LEU A 22 13.45 -16.80 15.09
N GLY A 23 14.04 -16.44 16.23
CA GLY A 23 13.76 -15.25 17.03
C GLY A 23 14.11 -13.91 16.37
N ILE A 24 13.68 -13.70 15.14
CA ILE A 24 13.52 -12.36 14.56
C ILE A 24 12.20 -11.82 15.09
N HIS A 25 12.29 -11.01 16.14
CA HIS A 25 11.21 -10.17 16.61
C HIS A 25 10.95 -9.08 15.55
N PHE A 26 10.39 -9.45 14.40
CA PHE A 26 9.86 -8.50 13.43
C PHE A 26 8.61 -7.90 14.08
N LYS A 27 8.79 -6.80 14.80
CA LYS A 27 7.71 -5.83 14.95
C LYS A 27 7.74 -5.03 13.65
N PRO A 28 6.90 -5.30 12.65
CA PRO A 28 6.68 -4.29 11.63
C PRO A 28 6.25 -3.04 12.39
N THR A 29 7.06 -1.98 12.35
CA THR A 29 6.70 -0.71 12.96
C THR A 29 5.47 -0.22 12.21
N SER A 30 4.30 -0.50 12.76
CA SER A 30 3.04 -0.01 12.21
C SER A 30 3.07 1.51 12.26
N PRO A 31 2.69 2.22 11.20
CA PRO A 31 2.57 3.67 11.28
C PRO A 31 1.45 4.01 12.28
N GLU A 32 1.58 5.09 13.04
CA GLU A 32 0.49 5.61 13.89
C GLU A 32 -0.32 6.65 13.11
N LEU A 33 -1.12 6.20 12.15
CA LEU A 33 -2.04 7.06 11.39
C LEU A 33 -3.41 7.05 12.08
N THR A 34 -3.80 8.16 12.69
CA THR A 34 -4.97 8.20 13.58
C THR A 34 -6.10 9.08 13.07
N LYS A 35 -5.80 10.01 12.15
CA LYS A 35 -6.77 10.96 11.60
C LYS A 35 -6.89 10.76 10.10
N LEU A 36 -8.11 10.90 9.57
CA LEU A 36 -8.31 10.90 8.12
C LEU A 36 -7.44 11.99 7.49
N GLY A 37 -6.62 11.59 6.52
CA GLY A 37 -5.62 12.46 5.89
C GLY A 37 -4.20 12.30 6.43
N ASP A 38 -4.00 11.56 7.53
CA ASP A 38 -2.67 11.07 7.91
C ASP A 38 -2.22 10.02 6.89
N TYR A 39 -0.97 10.14 6.45
CA TYR A 39 -0.36 9.17 5.55
C TYR A 39 1.13 9.03 5.81
N SER A 40 1.70 7.90 5.38
CA SER A 40 3.14 7.71 5.27
C SER A 40 3.49 7.11 3.91
N VAL A 41 4.71 7.37 3.44
CA VAL A 41 5.19 6.85 2.16
C VAL A 41 6.55 6.23 2.35
N THR A 42 6.75 5.07 1.72
CA THR A 42 8.07 4.43 1.65
C THR A 42 8.36 4.02 0.21
N SER A 43 9.64 3.92 -0.13
CA SER A 43 10.05 3.40 -1.43
C SER A 43 11.37 2.65 -1.34
N LYS A 44 11.50 1.62 -2.18
CA LYS A 44 12.74 0.83 -2.32
C LYS A 44 12.94 0.49 -3.79
N GLY A 45 13.93 1.11 -4.41
CA GLY A 45 14.10 1.07 -5.85
C GLY A 45 12.86 1.63 -6.55
N MET A 46 12.24 0.84 -7.42
CA MET A 46 11.04 1.23 -8.18
C MET A 46 9.72 0.81 -7.52
N ARG A 47 9.75 0.24 -6.31
CA ARG A 47 8.55 -0.13 -5.54
C ARG A 47 8.23 0.91 -4.49
N PHE A 48 6.95 1.08 -4.20
CA PHE A 48 6.46 2.00 -3.18
C PHE A 48 5.36 1.37 -2.33
N GLU A 49 5.23 1.92 -1.12
CA GLU A 49 4.10 1.71 -0.24
C GLU A 49 3.57 3.07 0.20
N ILE A 50 2.25 3.23 0.21
CA ILE A 50 1.55 4.39 0.74
C ILE A 50 0.56 3.88 1.78
N ASP A 51 0.78 4.22 3.04
CA ASP A 51 -0.14 3.91 4.13
C ASP A 51 -1.01 5.13 4.38
N LEU A 52 -2.33 4.95 4.40
CA LEU A 52 -3.32 6.01 4.63
C LEU A 52 -4.22 5.63 5.79
N ALA A 53 -4.48 6.56 6.71
CA ALA A 53 -5.47 6.33 7.77
C ALA A 53 -6.80 5.84 7.18
N SER A 54 -7.37 4.81 7.80
CA SER A 54 -8.56 4.13 7.30
C SER A 54 -9.35 3.51 8.46
N ASN A 55 -10.66 3.47 8.33
CA ASN A 55 -11.52 2.79 9.30
C ASN A 55 -12.56 1.92 8.58
N SER A 56 -12.29 0.62 8.53
CA SER A 56 -13.16 -0.34 7.83
C SER A 56 -14.56 -0.47 8.47
N THR A 57 -14.77 -0.02 9.71
CA THR A 57 -16.07 -0.11 10.38
C THR A 57 -17.07 0.95 9.91
N THR A 58 -16.64 1.96 9.14
CA THR A 58 -17.54 3.01 8.61
C THR A 58 -18.08 2.70 7.22
N GLY A 59 -17.59 1.62 6.61
CA GLY A 59 -17.85 1.27 5.21
C GLY A 59 -17.09 2.12 4.19
N TYR A 60 -16.22 3.03 4.62
CA TYR A 60 -15.33 3.73 3.68
C TYR A 60 -14.08 2.89 3.39
N SER A 61 -13.59 3.00 2.16
CA SER A 61 -12.34 2.39 1.73
C SER A 61 -11.57 3.32 0.79
N TRP A 62 -10.26 3.08 0.65
CA TRP A 62 -9.45 3.77 -0.34
C TRP A 62 -9.52 3.05 -1.68
N THR A 63 -9.90 3.76 -2.72
CA THR A 63 -9.93 3.27 -4.10
C THR A 63 -8.94 4.04 -4.96
N ALA A 64 -8.39 3.39 -5.99
CA ALA A 64 -7.48 4.04 -6.94
C ALA A 64 -8.16 4.25 -8.31
N SER A 65 -7.95 5.43 -8.89
CA SER A 65 -8.41 5.75 -10.25
C SER A 65 -7.31 6.45 -11.05
N ASP A 66 -7.50 6.54 -12.37
CA ASP A 66 -6.60 7.22 -13.31
C ASP A 66 -5.15 6.70 -13.27
N VAL A 67 -4.97 5.42 -12.95
CA VAL A 67 -3.64 4.79 -12.94
C VAL A 67 -3.17 4.59 -14.38
N ASP A 68 -2.12 5.30 -14.76
CA ASP A 68 -1.42 5.05 -16.02
C ASP A 68 -0.70 3.70 -15.97
N LYS A 69 -1.37 2.66 -16.49
CA LYS A 69 -0.86 1.28 -16.53
C LYS A 69 0.43 1.12 -17.36
N GLY A 70 0.75 2.09 -18.23
CA GLY A 70 1.99 2.11 -18.99
C GLY A 70 3.21 2.50 -18.14
N ASN A 71 2.99 3.30 -17.10
CA ASN A 71 4.05 3.88 -16.27
C ASN A 71 4.02 3.42 -14.81
N CYS A 72 2.89 2.91 -14.32
CA CYS A 72 2.69 2.42 -12.96
C CYS A 72 1.86 1.13 -12.93
N ILE A 73 2.11 0.25 -11.97
CA ILE A 73 1.23 -0.85 -11.59
C ILE A 73 0.94 -0.70 -10.10
N LEU A 74 -0.34 -0.78 -9.73
CA LEU A 74 -0.75 -1.03 -8.36
C LEU A 74 -0.88 -2.54 -8.18
N ASP A 75 -0.19 -3.08 -7.17
CA ASP A 75 -0.23 -4.49 -6.85
C ASP A 75 -1.45 -4.80 -5.96
N ASP A 76 -1.69 -3.98 -4.93
CA ASP A 76 -2.81 -4.15 -4.01
C ASP A 76 -3.13 -2.89 -3.20
N ILE A 77 -4.36 -2.83 -2.65
CA ILE A 77 -4.81 -1.89 -1.62
C ILE A 77 -5.44 -2.69 -0.48
N VAL A 78 -4.70 -2.87 0.61
CA VAL A 78 -5.09 -3.77 1.71
C VAL A 78 -5.31 -2.99 2.99
N TYR A 79 -6.45 -3.19 3.65
CA TYR A 79 -6.68 -2.69 5.00
C TYR A 79 -5.89 -3.49 6.04
N GLN A 80 -5.24 -2.77 6.95
CA GLN A 80 -4.47 -3.30 8.08
C GLN A 80 -5.06 -2.73 9.37
N ALA A 81 -5.58 -3.60 10.24
CA ALA A 81 -6.03 -3.19 11.57
C ALA A 81 -4.82 -2.92 12.47
N TYR A 82 -4.90 -1.90 13.33
CA TYR A 82 -3.87 -1.75 14.36
C TYR A 82 -3.95 -2.90 15.38
N PRO A 83 -2.81 -3.37 15.92
CA PRO A 83 -2.82 -4.30 17.03
C PRO A 83 -3.50 -3.62 18.22
N SER A 84 -4.71 -4.06 18.58
CA SER A 84 -5.33 -3.58 19.80
C SER A 84 -4.75 -4.39 20.98
N LYS A 85 -4.15 -3.69 21.95
CA LYS A 85 -3.63 -4.33 23.17
C LYS A 85 -4.73 -5.06 23.96
N ASP A 86 -5.99 -4.66 23.75
CA ASP A 86 -7.16 -5.12 24.50
C ASP A 86 -8.25 -5.78 23.63
N ASN A 87 -7.95 -6.16 22.38
CA ASN A 87 -8.94 -6.75 21.45
C ASN A 87 -10.21 -5.89 21.25
N ARG A 88 -10.09 -4.55 21.35
CA ARG A 88 -11.22 -3.63 21.23
C ARG A 88 -11.71 -3.57 19.79
N VAL A 89 -12.98 -3.94 19.58
CA VAL A 89 -13.68 -3.73 18.32
C VAL A 89 -13.73 -2.24 17.99
N GLY A 90 -13.39 -1.87 16.76
CA GLY A 90 -13.41 -0.47 16.30
C GLY A 90 -12.10 0.29 16.49
N SER A 91 -11.00 -0.36 16.90
CA SER A 91 -9.68 0.22 16.69
C SER A 91 -9.48 0.45 15.19
N GLY A 92 -9.30 1.70 14.78
CA GLY A 92 -9.05 2.05 13.38
C GLY A 92 -7.80 1.34 12.83
N GLY A 93 -7.47 1.66 11.59
CA GLY A 93 -6.29 1.08 10.95
C GLY A 93 -5.77 2.00 9.86
N TYR A 94 -5.16 1.37 8.87
CA TYR A 94 -4.70 2.05 7.67
C TYR A 94 -4.89 1.16 6.45
N SER A 95 -5.07 1.76 5.28
CA SER A 95 -4.99 1.07 4.01
C SER A 95 -3.60 1.24 3.43
N ARG A 96 -2.95 0.12 3.11
CA ARG A 96 -1.66 0.08 2.43
C ARG A 96 -1.85 -0.11 0.94
N VAL A 97 -1.45 0.89 0.16
CA VAL A 97 -1.35 0.81 -1.29
C VAL A 97 0.07 0.39 -1.64
N THR A 98 0.22 -0.70 -2.39
CA THR A 98 1.52 -1.16 -2.88
C THR A 98 1.59 -1.11 -4.39
N GLY A 99 2.75 -0.80 -4.94
CA GLY A 99 2.91 -0.75 -6.39
C GLY A 99 4.34 -0.60 -6.86
N LYS A 100 4.47 -0.50 -8.18
CA LYS A 100 5.75 -0.37 -8.89
C LYS A 100 5.65 0.63 -10.05
N VAL A 101 6.65 1.50 -10.14
CA VAL A 101 6.86 2.37 -11.31
C VAL A 101 7.66 1.61 -12.39
N LYS A 102 7.27 1.78 -13.65
CA LYS A 102 7.87 1.07 -14.80
C LYS A 102 8.98 1.84 -15.49
N LYS A 103 8.87 3.17 -15.54
CA LYS A 103 9.74 4.05 -16.32
C LYS A 103 10.17 5.25 -15.47
N ASP A 104 11.28 5.85 -15.84
CA ASP A 104 11.68 7.14 -15.30
C ASP A 104 10.71 8.26 -15.72
N GLY A 105 10.75 9.36 -14.98
CA GLY A 105 9.85 10.49 -15.15
C GLY A 105 8.77 10.53 -14.08
N GLN A 106 7.62 11.11 -14.42
CA GLN A 106 6.55 11.39 -13.50
C GLN A 106 5.29 10.58 -13.87
N THR A 107 4.68 9.93 -12.88
CA THR A 107 3.38 9.28 -13.01
C THR A 107 2.43 9.81 -11.93
N GLN A 108 1.14 9.81 -12.24
CA GLN A 108 0.10 10.34 -11.38
C GLN A 108 -1.11 9.39 -11.40
N PHE A 109 -1.84 9.37 -10.28
CA PHE A 109 -3.12 8.69 -10.13
C PHE A 109 -3.86 9.29 -8.93
N HIS A 110 -5.13 8.94 -8.77
CA HIS A 110 -5.94 9.38 -7.64
C HIS A 110 -6.15 8.26 -6.63
N LEU A 111 -6.15 8.62 -5.36
CA LEU A 111 -6.65 7.79 -4.26
C LEU A 111 -7.84 8.50 -3.64
N THR A 112 -8.99 7.83 -3.58
CA THR A 112 -10.23 8.39 -3.06
C THR A 112 -10.72 7.56 -1.88
N TYR A 113 -10.98 8.20 -0.74
CA TYR A 113 -11.63 7.60 0.40
C TYR A 113 -13.14 7.75 0.24
N CYS A 114 -13.82 6.66 -0.08
CA CYS A 114 -15.24 6.66 -0.40
C CYS A 114 -15.96 5.39 0.03
N GLN A 115 -17.28 5.49 0.08
CA GLN A 115 -18.20 4.36 0.13
C GLN A 115 -18.43 3.87 -1.29
N ASP A 116 -17.86 2.73 -1.65
CA ASP A 116 -17.82 2.23 -3.03
C ASP A 116 -19.10 1.43 -3.40
N TRP A 117 -20.25 2.07 -3.24
CA TRP A 117 -21.57 1.55 -3.63
C TRP A 117 -22.46 2.66 -4.18
N GLU A 118 -23.56 2.28 -4.84
CA GLU A 118 -24.53 3.22 -5.41
C GLU A 118 -25.09 4.17 -4.34
N GLY A 119 -24.96 5.48 -4.57
CA GLY A 119 -25.34 6.51 -3.58
C GLY A 119 -24.33 6.72 -2.44
N GLY A 120 -23.15 6.10 -2.50
CA GLY A 120 -22.05 6.30 -1.55
C GLY A 120 -21.42 7.69 -1.65
N LYS A 121 -20.78 8.12 -0.55
CA LYS A 121 -20.13 9.44 -0.45
C LYS A 121 -18.62 9.36 -0.66
N LYS A 122 -18.05 10.44 -1.18
CA LYS A 122 -16.60 10.71 -1.20
C LYS A 122 -16.27 11.65 -0.06
N GLU A 123 -15.18 11.37 0.65
CA GLU A 123 -14.76 12.16 1.80
C GLU A 123 -13.42 12.86 1.56
N LEU A 124 -12.48 12.18 0.88
CA LEU A 124 -11.15 12.70 0.66
C LEU A 124 -10.52 12.13 -0.61
N THR A 125 -10.00 13.00 -1.46
CA THR A 125 -9.25 12.61 -2.65
C THR A 125 -7.82 13.15 -2.58
N TYR A 126 -6.85 12.29 -2.83
CA TYR A 126 -5.46 12.65 -3.07
C TYR A 126 -5.09 12.45 -4.54
N ARG A 127 -4.46 13.45 -5.15
CA ARG A 127 -3.63 13.24 -6.33
C ARG A 127 -2.26 12.78 -5.88
N VAL A 128 -1.91 11.55 -6.21
CA VAL A 128 -0.59 10.97 -5.99
C VAL A 128 0.30 11.35 -7.16
N THR A 129 1.50 11.81 -6.87
CA THR A 129 2.52 12.14 -7.86
C THR A 129 3.82 11.45 -7.48
N ILE A 130 4.30 10.57 -8.36
CA ILE A 130 5.55 9.82 -8.16
C ILE A 130 6.55 10.28 -9.20
N SER A 131 7.68 10.81 -8.75
CA SER A 131 8.82 11.17 -9.58
C SER A 131 9.91 10.13 -9.42
N SER A 132 10.42 9.60 -10.53
CA SER A 132 11.39 8.52 -10.54
C SER A 132 12.50 8.75 -11.57
N SER A 133 13.62 8.12 -11.29
CA SER A 133 14.73 7.90 -12.23
C SER A 133 14.70 6.46 -12.71
N LYS A 134 15.64 6.07 -13.58
CA LYS A 134 15.66 4.74 -14.20
C LYS A 134 15.66 3.57 -13.20
N THR A 135 16.20 3.78 -11.99
CA THR A 135 16.41 2.70 -11.01
C THR A 135 15.73 2.93 -9.66
N LYS A 136 15.26 4.16 -9.39
CA LYS A 136 14.65 4.48 -8.10
C LYS A 136 13.57 5.55 -8.19
N ILE A 137 12.62 5.48 -7.27
CA ILE A 137 11.72 6.56 -6.92
C ILE A 137 12.50 7.62 -6.14
N ASN A 138 12.36 8.87 -6.57
CA ASN A 138 13.02 10.02 -5.95
C ASN A 138 12.08 10.73 -4.97
N LYS A 139 10.78 10.76 -5.30
CA LYS A 139 9.78 11.48 -4.50
C LYS A 139 8.38 10.91 -4.73
N ILE A 140 7.61 10.83 -3.66
CA ILE A 140 6.17 10.59 -3.68
C ILE A 140 5.52 11.77 -2.98
N LYS A 141 4.51 12.39 -3.62
CA LYS A 141 3.74 13.50 -3.05
C LYS A 141 2.26 13.18 -3.16
N LEU A 142 1.54 13.34 -2.05
CA LEU A 142 0.08 13.32 -2.02
C LEU A 142 -0.41 14.76 -1.91
N THR A 143 -1.26 15.20 -2.84
CA THR A 143 -1.87 16.53 -2.80
C THR A 143 -3.37 16.37 -2.67
N LYS A 144 -3.96 16.90 -1.60
CA LYS A 144 -5.43 16.89 -1.43
C LYS A 144 -6.05 17.64 -2.62
N VAL A 145 -7.03 17.02 -3.26
CA VAL A 145 -7.85 17.64 -4.30
C VAL A 145 -9.08 18.18 -3.59
N SER A 146 -9.30 19.50 -3.67
CA SER A 146 -10.59 20.09 -3.28
C SER A 146 -11.61 19.76 -4.37
N GLU A 147 -12.77 19.28 -3.96
CA GLU A 147 -13.96 19.28 -4.83
C GLU A 147 -14.40 20.72 -5.13
#